data_AF-A0A1E1W2W5-F1
#
_entry.id   AF-A0A1E1W2W5-F1
#
_cell.length_a   1.000
_cell.length_b   1.000
_cell.length_c   1.000
_cell.angle_alpha   90.00
_cell.angle_beta   90.00
_cell.angle_gamma   90.00
#
_symmetry.space_group_name_H-M   'P 1'
#
loop_
_entity.id
_entity.type
_entity.pdbx_description
1 polymer ?
#
loop_
_entity_poly.entity_id
_entity_poly.type
_entity_poly.pdbx_seq_one_letter_code
_entity_poly.pdbx_strand_id
1 'polypeptide(L)'
;MSTEDYKVLLDQQNRLLTSMQQQIAALQQQMASCSNSAEMRSTVSVPWPQPLEVETGEPFDNLSYFRNGWENYCVATGMNKWGPDRTAVKAGLLISAIGRAAMKKYMEFDMSESDKQSETTIFKKIEESMIKKTNVIYSRYLFNIRNQTNETFDEYLLNLRKLIKPCNYGDKEKEILRDRIVVGIKDGEVIKELLRR
;
A
#
# COMPACT_ATOMS: atom_id res chain seq x y z
N MET A 1 53.66 7.00 59.75
CA MET A 1 53.33 6.11 58.63
C MET A 1 54.64 5.73 57.95
N SER A 2 54.88 4.43 57.77
CA SER A 2 56.08 3.97 57.06
C SER A 2 55.96 4.27 55.57
N THR A 3 57.10 4.36 54.87
CA THR A 3 57.12 4.51 53.40
C THR A 3 56.34 3.40 52.70
N GLU A 4 56.24 2.23 53.32
CA GLU A 4 55.50 1.08 52.81
C GLU A 4 53.99 1.29 52.90
N ASP A 5 53.49 1.90 53.98
CA ASP A 5 52.07 2.24 54.15
C ASP A 5 51.60 3.23 53.08
N TYR A 6 52.46 4.18 52.68
CA TYR A 6 52.15 5.15 51.63
C TYR A 6 52.05 4.49 50.25
N LYS A 7 52.93 3.52 49.94
CA LYS A 7 52.86 2.77 48.68
C LYS A 7 51.58 1.95 48.60
N VAL A 8 51.18 1.30 49.70
CA VAL A 8 49.93 0.53 49.77
C VAL A 8 48.72 1.44 49.52
N LEU A 9 48.71 2.63 50.11
CA LEU A 9 47.61 3.59 49.95
C LEU A 9 47.54 4.13 48.51
N LEU A 10 48.69 4.43 47.90
CA LEU A 10 48.77 4.89 46.51
C LEU A 10 48.33 3.80 45.52
N ASP A 11 48.68 2.55 45.77
CA ASP A 11 48.26 1.40 44.97
C ASP A 11 46.74 1.14 45.11
N GLN A 12 46.19 1.35 46.30
CA GLN A 12 44.74 1.34 46.52
C GLN A 12 44.04 2.48 45.75
N GLN A 13 44.60 3.69 45.78
CA GLN A 13 44.06 4.84 45.05
C GLN A 13 44.08 4.61 43.53
N ASN A 14 45.16 4.06 42.99
CA ASN A 14 45.28 3.75 41.56
C ASN A 14 44.29 2.67 41.11
N ARG A 15 44.04 1.65 41.95
CA ARG A 15 43.00 0.64 41.70
C ARG A 15 41.61 1.24 41.67
N LEU A 16 41.28 2.12 42.62
CA LEU A 16 40.01 2.83 42.65
C LEU A 16 39.81 3.72 41.42
N LEU A 17 40.86 4.46 41.03
CA LEU A 17 40.81 5.33 39.85
C LEU A 17 40.56 4.54 38.56
N THR A 18 41.24 3.38 38.42
CA THR A 18 41.07 2.48 37.28
C THR A 18 39.66 1.88 37.23
N SER A 19 39.11 1.47 38.37
CA SER A 19 37.74 0.96 38.47
C SER A 19 36.71 2.02 38.05
N MET A 20 36.91 3.27 38.48
CA MET A 20 36.05 4.39 38.11
C MET A 20 36.10 4.68 36.61
N GLN A 21 37.29 4.64 36.00
CA GLN A 21 37.45 4.81 34.55
C GLN A 21 36.75 3.71 33.75
N GLN A 22 36.79 2.46 34.23
CA GLN A 22 36.07 1.35 33.61
C GLN A 22 34.55 1.53 33.67
N GLN A 23 34.01 2.01 34.80
CA GLN A 23 32.59 2.33 34.93
C GLN A 23 32.16 3.46 33.99
N ILE A 24 32.98 4.51 33.85
CA ILE A 24 32.72 5.60 32.90
C ILE A 24 32.70 5.07 31.46
N ALA A 25 33.66 4.21 31.09
CA ALA A 25 33.68 3.61 29.76
C ALA A 25 32.47 2.71 29.48
N ALA A 26 32.03 1.93 30.48
CA ALA A 26 30.82 1.11 30.37
C ALA A 26 29.56 1.97 30.21
N LEU A 27 29.44 3.07 30.96
CA LEU A 27 28.34 4.03 30.82
C LEU A 27 28.37 4.71 29.44
N GLN A 28 29.54 5.09 28.93
CA GLN A 28 29.70 5.64 27.59
C GLN A 28 29.30 4.64 26.49
N GLN A 29 29.67 3.36 26.63
CA GLN A 29 29.24 2.30 25.72
C GLN A 29 27.72 2.05 25.78
N GLN A 30 27.12 2.08 26.97
CA GLN A 30 25.66 2.01 27.11
C GLN A 30 24.97 3.20 26.42
N MET A 31 25.46 4.42 26.60
CA MET A 31 24.92 5.61 25.92
C MET A 31 25.08 5.54 24.38
N ALA A 32 26.17 4.97 23.88
CA ALA A 32 26.39 4.72 22.45
C ALA A 32 25.41 3.67 21.88
N SER A 33 25.09 2.64 22.66
CA SER A 33 24.09 1.64 22.28
C SER A 33 22.66 2.20 22.23
N CYS A 34 22.32 3.15 23.12
CA CYS A 34 21.03 3.85 23.08
C CYS A 34 20.91 4.81 21.89
N SER A 35 22.01 5.49 21.53
CA SER A 35 22.02 6.43 20.38
C SER A 35 21.99 5.75 19.02
N ASN A 36 22.49 4.51 18.88
CA ASN A 36 22.35 3.74 17.64
C ASN A 36 20.92 3.22 17.38
N SER A 37 20.05 3.19 18.40
CA SER A 37 18.63 2.87 18.23
C SER A 37 17.80 4.09 17.79
N ALA A 38 18.37 5.28 17.97
CA ALA A 38 17.86 6.53 17.45
C ALA A 38 18.52 6.83 16.10
N GLU A 39 18.32 5.94 15.11
CA GLU A 39 18.33 6.43 13.73
C GLU A 39 17.39 7.62 13.70
N MET A 40 17.93 8.78 13.31
CA MET A 40 17.23 10.04 13.18
C MET A 40 16.08 9.82 12.18
N ARG A 41 14.93 9.35 12.69
CA ARG A 41 13.67 9.29 11.96
C ARG A 41 13.35 10.73 11.67
N SER A 42 13.77 11.17 10.49
CA SER A 42 13.33 12.39 9.84
C SER A 42 11.87 12.60 10.20
N THR A 43 11.56 13.63 10.97
CA THR A 43 10.20 13.97 11.41
C THR A 43 9.43 14.58 10.23
N VAL A 44 9.52 13.96 9.06
CA VAL A 44 8.66 14.25 7.93
C VAL A 44 7.27 13.79 8.37
N SER A 45 6.45 14.77 8.74
CA SER A 45 5.03 14.57 8.97
C SER A 45 4.40 14.11 7.66
N VAL A 46 4.30 12.80 7.45
CA VAL A 46 3.67 12.21 6.27
C VAL A 46 2.18 12.60 6.30
N PRO A 47 1.66 13.29 5.27
CA PRO A 47 0.27 13.70 5.23
C PRO A 47 -0.65 12.48 5.25
N TRP A 48 -1.82 12.63 5.87
CA TRP A 48 -2.82 11.58 5.91
C TRP A 48 -3.29 11.22 4.49
N PRO A 49 -3.51 9.93 4.16
CA PRO A 49 -3.97 9.52 2.84
C PRO A 49 -5.28 10.21 2.45
N GLN A 50 -5.44 10.47 1.16
CA GLN A 50 -6.73 10.93 0.65
C GLN A 50 -7.79 9.83 0.87
N PRO A 51 -9.00 10.18 1.35
CA PRO A 51 -10.08 9.21 1.55
C PRO A 51 -10.48 8.45 0.29
N LEU A 52 -11.10 7.28 0.47
CA LEU A 52 -11.67 6.53 -0.64
C LEU A 52 -12.93 7.23 -1.14
N GLU A 53 -12.87 7.72 -2.37
CA GLU A 53 -14.00 8.34 -3.05
C GLU A 53 -14.99 7.25 -3.54
N VAL A 54 -16.23 7.32 -3.07
CA VAL A 54 -17.25 6.29 -3.33
C VAL A 54 -18.57 6.84 -3.87
N GLU A 55 -18.66 8.16 -4.04
CA GLU A 55 -19.88 8.85 -4.50
C GLU A 55 -19.75 9.34 -5.94
N THR A 56 -18.53 9.65 -6.39
CA THR A 56 -18.27 10.20 -7.74
C THR A 56 -17.18 9.41 -8.48
N GLY A 57 -17.21 9.45 -9.82
CA GLY A 57 -16.21 8.78 -10.66
C GLY A 57 -16.41 7.27 -10.81
N GLU A 58 -15.43 6.60 -11.43
CA GLU A 58 -15.42 5.15 -11.61
C GLU A 58 -14.93 4.45 -10.33
N PRO A 59 -15.77 3.62 -9.67
CA PRO A 59 -15.44 3.04 -8.36
C PRO A 59 -14.13 2.24 -8.34
N PHE A 60 -13.81 1.54 -9.44
CA PHE A 60 -12.60 0.73 -9.54
C PHE A 60 -11.33 1.57 -9.61
N ASP A 61 -11.37 2.67 -10.37
CA ASP A 61 -10.24 3.59 -10.50
C ASP A 61 -9.99 4.31 -9.16
N ASN A 62 -11.06 4.73 -8.48
CA ASN A 62 -10.97 5.35 -7.15
C ASN A 62 -10.35 4.39 -6.11
N LEU A 63 -10.78 3.12 -6.11
CA LEU A 63 -10.23 2.11 -5.21
C LEU A 63 -8.75 1.84 -5.50
N SER A 64 -8.38 1.78 -6.77
CA SER A 64 -6.99 1.59 -7.19
C SER A 64 -6.11 2.77 -6.77
N TYR A 65 -6.61 3.99 -6.96
CA TYR A 65 -5.91 5.20 -6.54
C TYR A 65 -5.73 5.25 -5.01
N PHE A 66 -6.77 4.95 -4.25
CA PHE A 66 -6.72 4.88 -2.80
C PHE A 66 -5.73 3.82 -2.30
N ARG A 67 -5.77 2.60 -2.89
CA ARG A 67 -4.84 1.51 -2.55
C ARG A 67 -3.38 1.93 -2.76
N ASN A 68 -3.06 2.50 -3.91
CA ASN A 68 -1.71 2.99 -4.19
C ASN A 68 -1.28 4.09 -3.20
N GLY A 69 -2.18 5.02 -2.87
CA GLY A 69 -1.93 6.06 -1.88
C GLY A 69 -1.66 5.49 -0.48
N TRP A 70 -2.44 4.48 -0.08
CA TRP A 70 -2.28 3.78 1.19
C TRP A 70 -0.98 2.97 1.27
N GLU A 71 -0.60 2.28 0.20
CA GLU A 71 0.67 1.55 0.11
C GLU A 71 1.87 2.49 0.22
N ASN A 72 1.83 3.61 -0.50
CA ASN A 72 2.85 4.66 -0.39
C ASN A 72 2.94 5.23 1.02
N TYR A 73 1.79 5.48 1.67
CA TYR A 73 1.75 5.91 3.07
C TYR A 73 2.38 4.88 4.00
N CYS A 74 2.09 3.60 3.81
CA CYS A 74 2.67 2.52 4.60
C CYS A 74 4.20 2.44 4.45
N VAL A 75 4.72 2.68 3.24
CA VAL A 75 6.16 2.72 2.99
C VAL A 75 6.78 3.96 3.64
N ALA A 76 6.17 5.13 3.47
CA ALA A 76 6.68 6.40 4.00
C ALA A 76 6.72 6.45 5.53
N THR A 77 5.77 5.78 6.19
CA THR A 77 5.69 5.70 7.67
C THR A 77 6.39 4.47 8.26
N GLY A 78 6.91 3.57 7.41
CA GLY A 78 7.55 2.32 7.83
C GLY A 78 6.57 1.25 8.32
N MET A 79 5.26 1.43 8.14
CA MET A 79 4.22 0.44 8.45
C MET A 79 4.33 -0.84 7.61
N ASN A 80 4.98 -0.76 6.45
CA ASN A 80 5.26 -1.92 5.62
C ASN A 80 6.21 -2.94 6.28
N LYS A 81 6.99 -2.53 7.29
CA LYS A 81 7.94 -3.39 8.03
C LYS A 81 7.39 -3.88 9.37
N TRP A 82 6.14 -3.55 9.70
CA TRP A 82 5.55 -3.95 10.97
C TRP A 82 5.33 -5.46 11.06
N GLY A 83 5.53 -6.01 12.25
CA GLY A 83 5.29 -7.43 12.53
C GLY A 83 3.80 -7.77 12.63
N PRO A 84 3.48 -9.08 12.74
CA PRO A 84 2.09 -9.57 12.82
C PRO A 84 1.33 -9.07 14.06
N ASP A 85 2.05 -8.67 15.11
CA ASP A 85 1.51 -8.06 16.33
C ASP A 85 0.80 -6.72 16.08
N ARG A 86 1.13 -6.03 14.98
CA ARG A 86 0.54 -4.73 14.62
C ARG A 86 -0.45 -4.79 13.46
N THR A 87 -0.79 -5.99 12.98
CA THR A 87 -1.73 -6.16 11.86
C THR A 87 -3.10 -5.56 12.16
N ALA A 88 -3.64 -5.78 13.37
CA ALA A 88 -4.90 -5.16 13.81
C ALA A 88 -4.83 -3.62 13.88
N VAL A 89 -3.69 -3.06 14.32
CA VAL A 89 -3.48 -1.61 14.38
C VAL A 89 -3.42 -1.03 12.96
N LYS A 90 -2.70 -1.70 12.05
CA LYS A 90 -2.61 -1.32 10.64
C LYS A 90 -3.99 -1.32 9.97
N ALA A 91 -4.79 -2.34 10.24
CA ALA A 91 -6.17 -2.42 9.75
C ALA A 91 -7.05 -1.29 10.32
N GLY A 92 -6.95 -0.97 11.61
CA GLY A 92 -7.68 0.16 12.20
C GLY A 92 -7.30 1.51 11.58
N LEU A 93 -6.02 1.71 11.26
CA LEU A 93 -5.55 2.90 10.56
C LEU A 93 -6.09 2.97 9.12
N LEU A 94 -6.12 1.84 8.40
CA LEU A 94 -6.73 1.75 7.07
C LEU A 94 -8.21 2.16 7.10
N ILE A 95 -8.99 1.62 8.04
CA ILE A 95 -10.40 1.96 8.22
C ILE A 95 -10.59 3.42 8.63
N SER A 96 -9.62 4.00 9.34
CA SER A 96 -9.63 5.45 9.61
C SER A 96 -9.35 6.26 8.35
N ALA A 97 -8.57 5.71 7.40
CA ALA A 97 -8.15 6.37 6.17
C ALA A 97 -9.19 6.30 5.05
N ILE A 98 -10.04 5.26 4.97
CA ILE A 98 -11.07 5.15 3.91
C ILE A 98 -12.08 6.32 3.92
N GLY A 99 -12.25 7.00 5.06
CA GLY A 99 -13.12 8.15 5.22
C GLY A 99 -14.61 7.83 5.40
N ARG A 100 -15.40 8.85 5.71
CA ARG A 100 -16.78 8.72 6.21
C ARG A 100 -17.72 8.02 5.23
N ALA A 101 -17.66 8.37 3.94
CA ALA A 101 -18.57 7.83 2.93
C ALA A 101 -18.33 6.33 2.70
N ALA A 102 -17.07 5.92 2.58
CA ALA A 102 -16.68 4.52 2.48
C ALA A 102 -16.97 3.75 3.79
N MET A 103 -16.74 4.37 4.95
CA MET A 103 -17.01 3.76 6.26
C MET A 103 -18.48 3.35 6.44
N LYS A 104 -19.44 4.16 5.97
CA LYS A 104 -20.87 3.79 6.00
C LYS A 104 -21.14 2.48 5.25
N LYS A 105 -20.55 2.31 4.06
CA LYS A 105 -20.67 1.08 3.27
C LYS A 105 -19.94 -0.09 3.94
N TYR A 106 -18.77 0.17 4.54
CA TYR A 106 -18.01 -0.84 5.27
C TYR A 106 -18.78 -1.41 6.48
N MET A 107 -19.55 -0.58 7.18
CA MET A 107 -20.41 -1.02 8.30
C MET A 107 -21.52 -2.00 7.87
N GLU A 108 -21.89 -2.02 6.59
CA GLU A 108 -22.87 -2.96 6.04
C GLU A 108 -22.25 -4.33 5.71
N PHE A 109 -20.92 -4.48 5.76
CA PHE A 109 -20.24 -5.72 5.41
C PHE A 109 -20.35 -6.74 6.54
N ASP A 110 -20.77 -7.95 6.18
CA ASP A 110 -20.72 -9.10 7.08
C ASP A 110 -19.29 -9.67 7.09
N MET A 111 -18.53 -9.36 8.15
CA MET A 111 -17.12 -9.74 8.32
C MET A 111 -16.89 -10.24 9.74
N SER A 112 -16.11 -11.32 9.86
CA SER A 112 -15.66 -11.81 11.16
C SER A 112 -14.66 -10.86 11.81
N GLU A 113 -14.48 -10.93 13.13
CA GLU A 113 -13.48 -10.11 13.83
C GLU A 113 -12.04 -10.39 13.36
N SER A 114 -11.75 -11.62 12.93
CA SER A 114 -10.48 -11.99 12.31
C SER A 114 -10.26 -11.26 10.98
N ASP A 115 -11.29 -11.20 10.14
CA ASP A 115 -11.22 -10.55 8.84
C ASP A 115 -11.00 -9.04 8.95
N LYS A 116 -11.58 -8.40 9.97
CA LYS A 116 -11.41 -6.96 10.25
C LYS A 116 -10.01 -6.59 10.71
N GLN A 117 -9.20 -7.57 11.13
CA GLN A 117 -7.80 -7.33 11.51
C GLN A 117 -6.85 -7.41 10.32
N SER A 118 -7.32 -7.88 9.16
CA SER A 118 -6.51 -8.07 7.97
C SER A 118 -6.79 -7.01 6.92
N GLU A 119 -5.81 -6.15 6.66
CA GLU A 119 -5.83 -5.17 5.57
C GLU A 119 -6.17 -5.82 4.22
N THR A 120 -5.58 -6.99 3.92
CA THR A 120 -5.81 -7.68 2.65
C THR A 120 -7.26 -8.14 2.52
N THR A 121 -7.85 -8.61 3.62
CA THR A 121 -9.25 -9.05 3.64
C THR A 121 -10.20 -7.86 3.52
N ILE A 122 -9.90 -6.74 4.19
CA ILE A 122 -10.67 -5.49 4.07
C ILE A 122 -10.70 -5.01 2.62
N PHE A 123 -9.53 -4.89 1.97
CA PHE A 123 -9.47 -4.47 0.57
C PHE A 123 -10.24 -5.41 -0.36
N LYS A 124 -10.12 -6.72 -0.15
CA LYS A 124 -10.85 -7.73 -0.92
C LYS A 124 -12.37 -7.55 -0.79
N LYS A 125 -12.87 -7.30 0.43
CA LYS A 125 -14.31 -7.11 0.66
C LYS A 125 -14.83 -5.81 0.04
N ILE A 126 -14.06 -4.74 0.12
CA ILE A 126 -14.39 -3.47 -0.56
C ILE A 126 -14.50 -3.72 -2.07
N GLU A 127 -13.52 -4.40 -2.67
CA GLU A 127 -13.51 -4.75 -4.09
C GLU A 127 -14.71 -5.62 -4.50
N GLU A 128 -15.01 -6.68 -3.76
CA GLU A 128 -16.18 -7.54 -3.97
C GLU A 128 -17.49 -6.74 -3.92
N SER A 129 -17.60 -5.78 -3.00
CA SER A 129 -18.79 -4.92 -2.89
C SER A 129 -18.98 -4.01 -4.10
N MET A 130 -17.89 -3.53 -4.69
CA MET A 130 -17.93 -2.71 -5.89
C MET A 130 -18.35 -3.55 -7.09
N ILE A 131 -17.81 -4.77 -7.23
CA ILE A 131 -18.19 -5.72 -8.29
C ILE A 131 -19.67 -6.08 -8.19
N LYS A 132 -20.21 -6.34 -6.98
CA LYS A 132 -21.64 -6.64 -6.78
C LYS A 132 -22.57 -5.52 -7.27
N LYS A 133 -22.13 -4.26 -7.18
CA LYS A 133 -22.90 -3.11 -7.66
C LYS A 133 -22.70 -2.85 -9.16
N THR A 134 -21.65 -3.39 -9.77
CA THR A 134 -21.42 -3.28 -11.20
C THR A 134 -22.39 -4.19 -11.94
N ASN A 135 -23.29 -3.60 -12.74
CA ASN A 135 -24.10 -4.36 -13.68
C ASN A 135 -23.19 -4.88 -14.80
N VAL A 136 -22.62 -6.07 -14.59
CA VAL A 136 -21.69 -6.72 -15.52
C VAL A 136 -22.27 -6.82 -16.93
N ILE A 137 -23.59 -7.06 -17.06
CA ILE A 137 -24.26 -7.12 -18.37
C ILE A 137 -24.19 -5.76 -19.07
N TYR A 138 -24.49 -4.68 -18.34
CA TYR A 138 -24.42 -3.33 -18.87
C TYR A 138 -22.97 -2.94 -19.25
N SER A 139 -21.98 -3.26 -18.41
CA SER A 139 -20.58 -3.03 -18.72
C SER A 139 -20.13 -3.78 -19.97
N ARG A 140 -20.52 -5.06 -20.10
CA ARG A 140 -20.27 -5.86 -21.31
C ARG A 140 -20.96 -5.28 -22.53
N TYR A 141 -22.17 -4.76 -22.39
CA TYR A 141 -22.86 -4.06 -23.47
C TYR A 141 -22.06 -2.85 -23.94
N LEU A 142 -21.67 -1.94 -23.03
CA LEU A 142 -20.87 -0.75 -23.36
C LEU A 142 -19.53 -1.10 -24.01
N PHE A 143 -18.83 -2.10 -23.48
CA PHE A 143 -17.58 -2.60 -24.07
C PHE A 143 -17.78 -3.10 -25.50
N ASN A 144 -18.83 -3.89 -25.74
CA ASN A 144 -19.06 -4.53 -27.04
C ASN A 144 -19.57 -3.57 -28.12
N ILE A 145 -20.27 -2.49 -27.76
CA ILE A 145 -20.70 -1.47 -28.73
C ILE A 145 -19.60 -0.44 -29.06
N ARG A 146 -18.45 -0.49 -28.37
CA ARG A 146 -17.40 0.50 -28.52
C ARG A 146 -16.56 0.25 -29.78
N ASN A 147 -16.67 1.17 -30.74
CA ASN A 147 -15.87 1.21 -31.97
C ASN A 147 -15.03 2.48 -32.03
N GLN A 148 -13.85 2.42 -32.65
CA GLN A 148 -12.95 3.55 -32.85
C GLN A 148 -13.65 4.62 -33.69
N THR A 149 -13.52 5.89 -33.29
CA THR A 149 -14.17 7.02 -33.96
C THR A 149 -13.15 7.91 -34.68
N ASN A 150 -12.89 9.12 -34.18
CA ASN A 150 -11.88 10.04 -34.70
C ASN A 150 -10.67 10.14 -33.75
N GLU A 151 -10.51 9.17 -32.86
CA GLU A 151 -9.40 9.05 -31.92
C GLU A 151 -8.25 8.23 -32.51
N THR A 152 -7.06 8.41 -31.95
CA THR A 152 -5.89 7.59 -32.25
C THR A 152 -6.07 6.15 -31.77
N PHE A 153 -5.29 5.21 -32.32
CA PHE A 153 -5.33 3.82 -31.85
C PHE A 153 -5.00 3.69 -30.35
N ASP A 154 -4.03 4.46 -29.87
CA ASP A 154 -3.60 4.40 -28.46
C ASP A 154 -4.71 4.88 -27.52
N GLU A 155 -5.42 5.96 -27.87
CA GLU A 155 -6.59 6.44 -27.13
C GLU A 155 -7.72 5.39 -27.13
N TYR A 156 -7.99 4.79 -28.29
CA TYR A 156 -8.98 3.72 -28.43
C TYR A 156 -8.64 2.52 -27.53
N LEU A 157 -7.39 2.07 -27.58
CA LEU A 157 -6.89 0.95 -26.77
C LEU A 157 -6.98 1.25 -25.28
N LEU A 158 -6.58 2.45 -24.86
CA LEU A 158 -6.68 2.89 -23.47
C LEU A 158 -8.13 2.87 -22.98
N ASN A 159 -9.06 3.36 -23.80
CA ASN A 159 -10.49 3.37 -23.51
C ASN A 159 -11.06 1.94 -23.39
N LEU A 160 -10.71 1.03 -24.31
CA LEU A 160 -11.13 -0.37 -24.23
C LEU A 160 -10.57 -1.07 -22.98
N ARG A 161 -9.32 -0.79 -22.60
CA ARG A 161 -8.70 -1.33 -21.38
C ARG A 161 -9.44 -0.89 -20.12
N LYS A 162 -10.01 0.31 -20.10
CA LYS A 162 -10.86 0.78 -18.99
C LYS A 162 -12.21 0.07 -18.99
N LEU A 163 -12.87 -0.02 -20.16
CA LEU A 163 -14.21 -0.61 -20.29
C LEU A 163 -14.25 -2.12 -20.00
N ILE A 164 -13.15 -2.85 -20.25
CA ILE A 164 -13.13 -4.30 -20.04
C ILE A 164 -13.04 -4.70 -18.57
N LYS A 165 -12.47 -3.88 -17.69
CA LYS A 165 -12.32 -4.18 -16.25
C LYS A 165 -13.64 -4.53 -15.56
N PRO A 166 -14.70 -3.71 -15.66
CA PRO A 166 -15.99 -4.03 -15.04
C PRO A 166 -16.73 -5.19 -15.72
N CYS A 167 -16.27 -5.71 -16.86
CA CYS A 167 -16.93 -6.81 -17.57
C CYS A 167 -16.72 -8.18 -16.91
N ASN A 168 -15.77 -8.29 -15.98
CA ASN A 168 -15.47 -9.51 -15.24
C ASN A 168 -15.36 -10.75 -16.15
N TYR A 169 -14.48 -10.68 -17.16
CA TYR A 169 -14.22 -11.79 -18.08
C TYR A 169 -13.21 -12.82 -17.54
N GLY A 170 -12.59 -12.53 -16.39
CA GLY A 170 -11.61 -13.41 -15.75
C GLY A 170 -10.40 -13.67 -16.64
N ASP A 171 -9.98 -14.93 -16.72
CA ASP A 171 -8.78 -15.35 -17.45
C ASP A 171 -8.83 -15.04 -18.95
N LYS A 172 -10.03 -14.85 -19.50
CA LYS A 172 -10.24 -14.53 -20.92
C LYS A 172 -10.16 -13.03 -21.25
N GLU A 173 -9.90 -12.17 -20.27
CA GLU A 173 -9.86 -10.71 -20.47
C GLU A 173 -8.94 -10.30 -21.63
N LYS A 174 -7.73 -10.88 -21.70
CA LYS A 174 -6.75 -10.54 -22.74
C LYS A 174 -7.18 -10.98 -24.14
N GLU A 175 -7.76 -12.18 -24.25
CA GLU A 175 -8.26 -12.72 -25.52
C GLU A 175 -9.44 -11.90 -26.04
N ILE A 176 -10.40 -11.60 -25.16
CA ILE A 176 -11.59 -10.80 -25.50
C ILE A 176 -11.22 -9.37 -25.86
N LEU A 177 -10.26 -8.76 -25.15
CA LEU A 177 -9.75 -7.44 -25.49
C LEU A 177 -9.15 -7.43 -26.90
N ARG A 178 -8.30 -8.41 -27.22
CA ARG A 178 -7.68 -8.54 -28.56
C ARG A 178 -8.75 -8.68 -29.64
N ASP A 179 -9.72 -9.56 -29.43
CA ASP A 179 -10.77 -9.81 -30.42
C ASP A 179 -11.66 -8.57 -30.62
N ARG A 180 -11.99 -7.85 -29.53
CA ARG A 180 -12.72 -6.57 -29.61
C ARG A 180 -11.96 -5.49 -30.37
N ILE A 181 -10.64 -5.38 -30.16
CA ILE A 181 -9.79 -4.42 -30.87
C ILE A 181 -9.91 -4.64 -32.39
N VAL A 182 -9.75 -5.88 -32.85
CA VAL A 182 -9.81 -6.21 -34.29
C VAL A 182 -11.17 -5.85 -34.88
N VAL A 183 -12.26 -6.16 -34.17
CA VAL A 183 -13.63 -5.91 -34.65
C VAL A 183 -14.01 -4.42 -34.60
N GLY A 184 -13.34 -3.62 -33.77
CA GLY A 184 -13.73 -2.23 -33.52
C GLY A 184 -12.82 -1.15 -34.08
N ILE A 185 -11.67 -1.50 -34.69
CA ILE A 185 -10.80 -0.55 -35.40
C ILE A 185 -11.52 0.05 -36.61
N LYS A 186 -11.23 1.31 -36.92
CA LYS A 186 -11.80 2.04 -38.07
C LYS A 186 -11.05 1.76 -39.38
N ASP A 187 -9.74 1.58 -39.31
CA ASP A 187 -8.88 1.39 -40.47
C ASP A 187 -8.94 -0.07 -40.97
N GLY A 188 -9.56 -0.25 -42.14
CA GLY A 188 -9.70 -1.56 -42.77
C GLY A 188 -8.38 -2.18 -43.24
N GLU A 189 -7.36 -1.38 -43.56
CA GLU A 189 -6.05 -1.91 -43.94
C GLU A 189 -5.29 -2.43 -42.72
N VAL A 190 -5.39 -1.73 -41.59
CA VAL A 190 -4.86 -2.23 -40.30
C VAL A 190 -5.54 -3.54 -39.90
N ILE A 191 -6.85 -3.66 -40.08
CA ILE A 191 -7.57 -4.93 -39.82
C ILE A 191 -7.02 -6.06 -40.70
N LYS A 192 -6.83 -5.81 -42.00
CA LYS A 192 -6.28 -6.83 -42.92
C LYS A 192 -4.88 -7.28 -42.50
N GLU A 193 -4.03 -6.35 -42.07
CA GLU A 193 -2.68 -6.67 -41.64
C GLU A 193 -2.67 -7.43 -40.30
N LEU A 194 -3.51 -7.05 -39.34
CA LEU A 194 -3.67 -7.77 -38.08
C LEU A 194 -4.23 -9.19 -38.25
N LEU A 195 -5.00 -9.43 -39.32
CA LEU A 195 -5.56 -10.73 -39.66
C LEU A 195 -4.67 -11.56 -40.59
N ARG A 196 -3.58 -10.98 -41.09
CA ARG A 196 -2.61 -11.68 -41.94
C ARG A 196 -1.81 -12.65 -41.07
N ARG A 197 -1.75 -13.91 -41.50
CA ARG A 197 -0.87 -14.93 -40.94
C ARG A 197 0.33 -15.14 -41.84
#